data_AF-A0A835YV04-F1
#
_entry.id   AF-A0A835YV04-F1
#
_cell.length_a   1.000
_cell.length_b   1.000
_cell.length_c   1.000
_cell.angle_alpha   90.00
_cell.angle_beta   90.00
_cell.angle_gamma   90.00
#
_symmetry.space_group_name_H-M   'P 1'
#
loop_
_entity.id
_entity.type
_entity.pdbx_description
1 polymer ?
#
loop_
_entity_poly.entity_id
_entity_poly.type
_entity_poly.pdbx_seq_one_letter_code
_entity_poly.pdbx_strand_id
1 'polypeptide(L)'
;MSGSRGLLALCSWCALLAAASALLPRASILARAPVNSLPTVASRHHHRRQCLTTMQAMTEEEAAADQALIARVAAEVERESGVALDQLINPSKVINLERDLVKLRATLETATGDSASELRKTIDGKEAKLATEKRAVMQDWLKQIFVGQAALSVIIAGAMVYDRVPGFEHVDLSIRVLGFWVIWLFAIPSLRARKPTNPAEKTALNIAFVASPLVSLALPAITKDPVSIYWANLAVCAASYVYGFASGGQSEEDEAKQPQWVRFIFKALDFGSGRERGARK
;
A
#
# COMPACT_ATOMS: atom_id res chain seq x y z
N MET A 1 41.74 11.12 -33.37
CA MET A 1 42.21 10.06 -32.45
C MET A 1 41.51 10.24 -31.11
N SER A 2 41.17 9.13 -30.44
CA SER A 2 40.50 9.01 -29.14
C SER A 2 38.96 9.10 -29.12
N GLY A 3 38.34 8.06 -29.68
CA GLY A 3 37.01 7.58 -29.26
C GLY A 3 37.12 6.39 -28.30
N SER A 4 36.00 6.03 -27.68
CA SER A 4 35.75 4.77 -26.94
C SER A 4 36.24 4.67 -25.50
N ARG A 5 35.55 5.33 -24.56
CA ARG A 5 35.54 4.95 -23.13
C ARG A 5 34.16 4.85 -22.46
N GLY A 6 33.06 4.98 -23.21
CA GLY A 6 31.70 5.06 -22.65
C GLY A 6 30.90 3.76 -22.52
N LEU A 7 31.36 2.62 -23.08
CA LEU A 7 30.50 1.43 -23.24
C LEU A 7 30.72 0.29 -22.24
N LEU A 8 31.69 0.37 -21.33
CA LEU A 8 32.00 -0.74 -20.41
C LEU A 8 31.24 -0.73 -19.08
N ALA A 9 30.46 0.32 -18.78
CA ALA A 9 29.70 0.40 -17.52
C ALA A 9 28.31 -0.27 -17.58
N LEU A 10 27.81 -0.64 -18.77
CA LEU A 10 26.46 -1.20 -18.95
C LEU A 10 26.40 -2.74 -18.86
N CYS A 11 27.54 -3.45 -18.89
CA CYS A 11 27.57 -4.92 -18.80
C CYS A 11 27.68 -5.45 -17.35
N SER A 12 27.86 -4.59 -16.34
CA SER A 12 27.96 -5.05 -14.95
C SER A 12 26.59 -5.23 -14.26
N TRP A 13 25.49 -4.88 -14.92
CA TRP A 13 24.14 -4.93 -14.32
C TRP A 13 23.43 -6.29 -14.42
N CYS A 14 23.91 -7.23 -15.24
CA CYS A 14 23.25 -8.55 -15.39
C CYS A 14 23.81 -9.66 -14.47
N ALA A 15 25.01 -9.50 -13.89
CA ALA A 15 25.66 -10.58 -13.15
C ALA A 15 25.30 -10.64 -11.65
N LEU A 16 24.70 -9.60 -11.07
CA LEU A 16 24.41 -9.52 -9.63
C LEU A 16 23.03 -10.04 -9.23
N LEU A 17 22.15 -10.35 -10.19
CA LEU A 17 20.78 -10.85 -9.93
C LEU A 17 20.63 -12.38 -10.03
N ALA A 18 21.69 -13.11 -10.41
CA ALA A 18 21.64 -14.56 -10.63
C ALA A 18 22.27 -15.42 -9.51
N ALA A 19 22.89 -14.82 -8.48
CA ALA A 19 23.66 -15.55 -7.48
C ALA A 19 22.93 -15.82 -6.15
N ALA A 20 21.69 -15.35 -5.96
CA ALA A 20 21.00 -15.44 -4.67
C ALA A 20 20.14 -16.70 -4.48
N SER A 21 20.04 -17.59 -5.48
CA SER A 21 19.13 -18.75 -5.43
C SER A 21 19.77 -20.08 -5.00
N ALA A 22 21.04 -20.08 -4.62
CA ALA A 22 21.73 -21.30 -4.20
C ALA A 22 22.53 -21.03 -2.94
N LEU A 23 21.92 -21.30 -1.77
CA LEU A 23 22.57 -21.75 -0.53
C LEU A 23 21.49 -21.96 0.56
N LEU A 24 21.07 -23.22 0.70
CA LEU A 24 20.31 -23.76 1.83
C LEU A 24 21.13 -23.68 3.14
N PRO A 25 20.53 -23.74 4.35
CA PRO A 25 20.22 -25.06 4.91
C PRO A 25 18.84 -25.20 5.58
N ARG A 26 18.33 -26.42 5.44
CA ARG A 26 17.19 -27.06 6.11
C ARG A 26 17.59 -27.37 7.56
N ALA A 27 16.80 -26.97 8.55
CA ALA A 27 16.98 -27.38 9.95
C ALA A 27 15.75 -28.13 10.46
N SER A 28 16.00 -29.34 10.96
CA SER A 28 15.04 -30.31 11.46
C SER A 28 14.92 -30.23 12.99
N ILE A 29 13.71 -30.48 13.49
CA ILE A 29 13.36 -31.20 14.73
C ILE A 29 14.01 -30.72 16.05
N LEU A 30 13.17 -30.30 17.00
CA LEU A 30 13.31 -30.73 18.40
C LEU A 30 11.93 -30.79 19.09
N ALA A 31 11.63 -31.98 19.61
CA ALA A 31 10.48 -32.31 20.42
C ALA A 31 10.81 -32.25 21.92
N ARG A 32 9.87 -31.76 22.75
CA ARG A 32 9.62 -32.07 24.17
C ARG A 32 8.55 -31.11 24.69
N ALA A 33 7.65 -31.41 25.63
CA ALA A 33 7.36 -32.55 26.49
C ALA A 33 5.88 -32.40 26.97
N PRO A 34 5.22 -33.45 27.49
CA PRO A 34 3.83 -33.36 27.93
C PRO A 34 3.75 -32.73 29.33
N VAL A 35 2.83 -31.80 29.54
CA VAL A 35 2.47 -31.29 30.87
C VAL A 35 1.16 -31.93 31.30
N ASN A 36 1.26 -32.66 32.40
CA ASN A 36 0.20 -33.40 33.05
C ASN A 36 -0.94 -32.50 33.56
N SER A 37 -2.12 -33.10 33.46
CA SER A 37 -3.42 -32.75 34.00
C SER A 37 -3.47 -32.51 35.51
N LEU A 38 -4.26 -31.51 35.92
CA LEU A 38 -4.87 -31.37 37.25
C LEU A 38 -6.31 -30.79 37.10
N PRO A 39 -7.16 -30.90 38.13
CA PRO A 39 -8.48 -31.52 37.99
C PRO A 39 -9.65 -30.59 37.68
N THR A 40 -10.72 -31.25 37.28
CA THR A 40 -12.09 -30.84 36.97
C THR A 40 -12.74 -29.87 37.97
N VAL A 41 -12.99 -28.64 37.51
CA VAL A 41 -14.08 -27.75 37.98
C VAL A 41 -15.08 -27.63 36.84
N ALA A 42 -15.94 -28.65 36.68
CA ALA A 42 -16.65 -28.93 35.43
C ALA A 42 -18.04 -28.29 35.27
N SER A 43 -18.59 -27.55 36.24
CA SER A 43 -20.02 -27.16 36.15
C SER A 43 -20.31 -25.70 35.82
N ARG A 44 -19.36 -24.75 35.95
CA ARG A 44 -19.56 -23.33 35.57
C ARG A 44 -18.86 -22.89 34.28
N HIS A 45 -17.89 -23.68 33.83
CA HIS A 45 -17.15 -23.39 32.59
C HIS A 45 -17.89 -23.82 31.32
N HIS A 46 -18.85 -24.75 31.41
CA HIS A 46 -19.55 -25.26 30.23
C HIS A 46 -20.45 -24.20 29.59
N HIS A 47 -21.17 -23.42 30.41
CA HIS A 47 -22.04 -22.34 29.91
C HIS A 47 -21.26 -21.15 29.35
N ARG A 48 -20.10 -20.83 29.97
CA ARG A 48 -19.22 -19.74 29.51
C ARG A 48 -18.44 -20.11 28.26
N ARG A 49 -18.03 -21.38 28.11
CA ARG A 49 -17.43 -21.91 26.87
C ARG A 49 -18.47 -22.01 25.76
N GLN A 50 -19.67 -22.54 26.04
CA GLN A 50 -20.74 -22.60 25.06
C GLN A 50 -21.12 -21.20 24.58
N CYS A 51 -21.33 -20.22 25.47
CA CYS A 51 -21.60 -18.84 25.06
C CYS A 51 -20.46 -18.23 24.22
N LEU A 52 -19.19 -18.46 24.59
CA LEU A 52 -18.04 -17.98 23.81
C LEU A 52 -17.95 -18.65 22.43
N THR A 53 -18.22 -19.96 22.36
CA THR A 53 -18.22 -20.72 21.11
C THR A 53 -19.42 -20.36 20.23
N THR A 54 -20.59 -20.08 20.81
CA THR A 54 -21.76 -19.59 20.06
C THR A 54 -21.52 -18.17 19.55
N MET A 55 -20.92 -17.29 20.37
CA MET A 55 -20.54 -15.95 19.93
C MET A 55 -19.46 -15.99 18.86
N GLN A 56 -18.46 -16.88 18.98
CA GLN A 56 -17.43 -17.10 17.95
C GLN A 56 -18.03 -17.67 16.66
N ALA A 57 -18.94 -18.63 16.75
CA ALA A 57 -19.64 -19.20 15.58
C ALA A 57 -20.53 -18.17 14.89
N MET A 58 -21.25 -17.33 15.65
CA MET A 58 -22.04 -16.23 15.08
C MET A 58 -21.13 -15.20 14.38
N THR A 59 -19.95 -14.90 14.92
CA THR A 59 -19.00 -13.99 14.25
C THR A 59 -18.37 -14.61 13.00
N GLU A 60 -18.16 -15.93 12.97
CA GLU A 60 -17.64 -16.62 11.78
C GLU A 60 -18.68 -16.69 10.66
N GLU A 61 -19.96 -16.91 11.00
CA GLU A 61 -21.06 -16.92 10.03
C GLU A 61 -21.32 -15.53 9.44
N GLU A 62 -21.32 -14.48 10.28
CA GLU A 62 -21.39 -13.09 9.81
C GLU A 62 -20.19 -12.71 8.92
N ALA A 63 -18.97 -13.14 9.28
CA ALA A 63 -17.77 -12.91 8.48
C ALA A 63 -17.83 -13.65 7.14
N ALA A 64 -18.32 -14.89 7.12
CA ALA A 64 -18.52 -15.65 5.88
C ALA A 64 -19.55 -15.00 4.96
N ALA A 65 -20.66 -14.50 5.52
CA ALA A 65 -21.69 -13.77 4.78
C ALA A 65 -21.13 -12.46 4.18
N ASP A 66 -20.35 -11.71 4.97
CA ASP A 66 -19.66 -10.51 4.49
C ASP A 66 -18.66 -10.83 3.37
N GLN A 67 -17.92 -11.94 3.48
CA GLN A 67 -16.96 -12.35 2.46
C GLN A 67 -17.65 -12.79 1.15
N ALA A 68 -18.79 -13.47 1.25
CA ALA A 68 -19.63 -13.80 0.10
C ALA A 68 -20.21 -12.55 -0.57
N LEU A 69 -20.64 -11.55 0.22
CA LEU A 69 -21.08 -10.25 -0.30
C LEU A 69 -19.96 -9.54 -1.06
N ILE A 70 -18.75 -9.48 -0.48
CA ILE A 70 -17.58 -8.85 -1.12
C ILE A 70 -17.26 -9.54 -2.44
N ALA A 71 -17.25 -10.87 -2.49
CA ALA A 71 -16.98 -11.62 -3.71
C ALA A 71 -18.02 -11.34 -4.81
N ARG A 72 -19.30 -11.30 -4.44
CA ARG A 72 -20.39 -10.95 -5.37
C ARG A 72 -20.23 -9.54 -5.92
N VAL A 73 -20.01 -8.56 -5.04
CA VAL A 73 -19.85 -7.15 -5.41
C VAL A 73 -18.61 -6.98 -6.29
N ALA A 74 -17.51 -7.68 -5.98
CA ALA A 74 -16.30 -7.65 -6.77
C ALA A 74 -16.54 -8.14 -8.21
N ALA A 75 -17.20 -9.29 -8.38
CA ALA A 75 -17.53 -9.82 -9.71
C ALA A 75 -18.48 -8.89 -10.50
N GLU A 76 -19.42 -8.24 -9.82
CA GLU A 76 -20.32 -7.28 -10.47
C GLU A 76 -19.59 -6.02 -10.92
N VAL A 77 -18.74 -5.45 -10.06
CA VAL A 77 -17.91 -4.29 -10.37
C VAL A 77 -16.97 -4.57 -11.52
N GLU A 78 -16.33 -5.75 -11.53
CA GLU A 78 -15.43 -6.16 -12.61
C GLU A 78 -16.17 -6.27 -13.94
N ARG A 79 -17.40 -6.82 -13.95
CA ARG A 79 -18.24 -6.90 -15.15
C ARG A 79 -18.70 -5.53 -15.66
N GLU A 80 -19.01 -4.58 -14.78
CA GLU A 80 -19.52 -3.26 -15.16
C GLU A 80 -18.41 -2.26 -15.54
N SER A 81 -17.31 -2.28 -14.81
CA SER A 81 -16.22 -1.30 -14.93
C SER A 81 -14.99 -1.86 -15.67
N GLY A 82 -14.91 -3.18 -15.85
CA GLY A 82 -13.74 -3.86 -16.40
C GLY A 82 -12.54 -3.89 -15.44
N VAL A 83 -12.75 -3.51 -14.18
CA VAL A 83 -11.68 -3.23 -13.21
C VAL A 83 -12.00 -3.88 -11.86
N ALA A 84 -10.98 -4.43 -11.20
CA ALA A 84 -11.12 -5.10 -9.91
C ALA A 84 -11.57 -4.13 -8.80
N LEU A 85 -12.30 -4.67 -7.81
CA LEU A 85 -12.91 -3.89 -6.72
C LEU A 85 -11.89 -3.00 -5.98
N ASP A 86 -10.67 -3.49 -5.77
CA ASP A 86 -9.57 -2.82 -5.07
C ASP A 86 -9.00 -1.59 -5.82
N GLN A 87 -9.20 -1.51 -7.13
CA GLN A 87 -8.76 -0.39 -7.95
C GLN A 87 -9.76 0.78 -7.97
N LEU A 88 -10.96 0.60 -7.43
CA LEU A 88 -11.91 1.69 -7.28
C LEU A 88 -11.32 2.75 -6.35
N ILE A 89 -11.74 4.00 -6.56
CA ILE A 89 -11.32 5.11 -5.70
C ILE A 89 -11.72 4.85 -4.24
N ASN A 90 -12.87 4.19 -4.02
CA ASN A 90 -13.40 3.91 -2.68
C ASN A 90 -14.13 2.55 -2.58
N PRO A 91 -13.39 1.42 -2.55
CA PRO A 91 -13.98 0.08 -2.46
C PRO A 91 -14.87 -0.13 -1.22
N SER A 92 -14.42 0.36 -0.06
CA SER A 92 -15.16 0.20 1.21
C SER A 92 -16.52 0.88 1.18
N LYS A 93 -16.62 2.04 0.50
CA LYS A 93 -17.89 2.75 0.37
C LYS A 93 -18.87 1.98 -0.51
N VAL A 94 -18.39 1.34 -1.57
CA VAL A 94 -19.22 0.46 -2.42
C VAL A 94 -19.79 -0.70 -1.60
N ILE A 95 -18.94 -1.40 -0.83
CA ILE A 95 -19.38 -2.51 0.02
C ILE A 95 -20.38 -2.03 1.09
N ASN A 96 -20.11 -0.90 1.73
CA ASN A 96 -21.01 -0.34 2.75
C ASN A 96 -22.36 0.08 2.15
N LEU A 97 -22.37 0.68 0.96
CA LEU A 97 -23.60 1.04 0.26
C LEU A 97 -24.41 -0.19 -0.13
N GLU A 98 -23.77 -1.26 -0.58
CA GLU A 98 -24.44 -2.55 -0.88
C GLU A 98 -25.04 -3.18 0.37
N ARG A 99 -24.28 -3.20 1.47
CA ARG A 99 -24.80 -3.69 2.77
C ARG A 99 -26.01 -2.88 3.23
N ASP A 100 -25.95 -1.56 3.08
CA ASP A 100 -27.06 -0.68 3.41
C ASP A 100 -28.27 -0.91 2.52
N LEU A 101 -28.08 -1.16 1.22
CA LEU A 101 -29.18 -1.47 0.30
C LEU A 101 -29.85 -2.80 0.67
N VAL A 102 -29.08 -3.82 1.03
CA VAL A 102 -29.64 -5.11 1.51
C VAL A 102 -30.51 -4.88 2.76
N LYS A 103 -30.02 -4.10 3.74
CA LYS A 103 -30.77 -3.76 4.96
C LYS A 103 -32.04 -2.96 4.67
N LEU A 104 -31.96 -1.96 3.79
CA LEU A 104 -33.11 -1.13 3.43
C LEU A 104 -34.16 -1.92 2.65
N ARG A 105 -33.75 -2.81 1.75
CA ARG A 105 -34.66 -3.69 1.00
C ARG A 105 -35.36 -4.68 1.92
N ALA A 106 -34.66 -5.29 2.87
CA ALA A 106 -35.29 -6.14 3.89
C ALA A 106 -36.30 -5.37 4.76
N THR A 107 -35.96 -4.12 5.14
CA THR A 107 -36.89 -3.25 5.89
C THR A 107 -38.13 -2.89 5.07
N LEU A 108 -37.96 -2.69 3.76
CA LEU A 108 -39.05 -2.37 2.84
C LEU A 108 -40.07 -3.51 2.72
N GLU A 109 -39.65 -4.77 2.77
CA GLU A 109 -40.56 -5.93 2.74
C GLU A 109 -41.56 -5.93 3.92
N THR A 110 -41.13 -5.37 5.06
CA THR A 110 -41.97 -5.26 6.27
C THR A 110 -42.71 -3.94 6.40
N ALA A 111 -42.37 -2.94 5.58
CA ALA A 111 -42.93 -1.60 5.67
C ALA A 111 -44.18 -1.43 4.79
N THR A 112 -45.19 -0.72 5.30
CA THR A 112 -46.44 -0.42 4.58
C THR A 112 -46.77 1.07 4.63
N GLY A 113 -47.47 1.57 3.60
CA GLY A 113 -47.96 2.95 3.52
C GLY A 113 -46.85 3.96 3.22
N ASP A 114 -46.94 5.15 3.81
CA ASP A 114 -46.04 6.28 3.53
C ASP A 114 -44.56 5.98 3.85
N SER A 115 -44.32 5.17 4.88
CA SER A 115 -42.97 4.71 5.25
C SER A 115 -42.28 3.91 4.15
N ALA A 116 -43.03 3.11 3.38
CA ALA A 116 -42.51 2.34 2.24
C ALA A 116 -42.11 3.27 1.08
N SER A 117 -42.82 4.39 0.90
CA SER A 117 -42.51 5.36 -0.15
C SER A 117 -41.20 6.12 0.12
N GLU A 118 -40.93 6.47 1.38
CA GLU A 118 -39.68 7.13 1.78
C GLU A 118 -38.48 6.18 1.71
N LEU A 119 -38.68 4.91 2.09
CA LEU A 119 -37.65 3.86 1.94
C LEU A 119 -37.28 3.66 0.48
N ARG A 120 -38.25 3.63 -0.45
CA ARG A 120 -37.99 3.54 -1.89
C ARG A 120 -37.13 4.70 -2.40
N LYS A 121 -37.49 5.95 -2.06
CA LYS A 121 -36.69 7.12 -2.42
C LYS A 121 -35.26 7.04 -1.89
N THR A 122 -35.09 6.52 -0.68
CA THR A 122 -33.77 6.35 -0.06
C THR A 122 -32.95 5.26 -0.76
N ILE A 123 -33.60 4.16 -1.15
CA ILE A 123 -33.00 3.08 -1.94
C ILE A 123 -32.53 3.62 -3.29
N ASP A 124 -33.41 4.31 -4.04
CA ASP A 124 -33.07 4.91 -5.34
C ASP A 124 -31.88 5.87 -5.23
N GLY A 125 -31.86 6.70 -4.18
CA GLY A 125 -30.76 7.62 -3.91
C GLY A 125 -29.44 6.91 -3.57
N LYS A 126 -29.47 5.77 -2.88
CA LYS A 126 -28.28 4.96 -2.60
C LYS A 126 -27.82 4.16 -3.82
N GLU A 127 -28.73 3.67 -4.66
CA GLU A 127 -28.42 3.01 -5.92
C GLU A 127 -27.74 3.96 -6.92
N ALA A 128 -28.22 5.19 -7.04
CA ALA A 128 -27.58 6.21 -7.88
C ALA A 128 -26.15 6.55 -7.40
N LYS A 129 -25.96 6.66 -6.07
CA LYS A 129 -24.63 6.85 -5.47
C LYS A 129 -23.74 5.64 -5.73
N LEU A 130 -24.26 4.43 -5.55
CA LEU A 130 -23.55 3.19 -5.78
C LEU A 130 -23.08 3.09 -7.25
N ALA A 131 -23.94 3.39 -8.21
CA ALA A 131 -23.57 3.40 -9.64
C ALA A 131 -22.47 4.42 -9.96
N THR A 132 -22.46 5.57 -9.28
CA THR A 132 -21.41 6.59 -9.43
C THR A 132 -20.08 6.08 -8.85
N GLU A 133 -20.11 5.48 -7.66
CA GLU A 133 -18.91 4.95 -6.99
C GLU A 133 -18.33 3.72 -7.72
N LYS A 134 -19.18 2.83 -8.29
CA LYS A 134 -18.73 1.70 -9.12
C LYS A 134 -17.95 2.16 -10.36
N ARG A 135 -18.21 3.36 -10.87
CA ARG A 135 -17.55 3.97 -12.05
C ARG A 135 -16.38 4.88 -11.68
N ALA A 136 -16.19 5.19 -10.40
CA ALA A 136 -15.10 6.04 -9.93
C ALA A 136 -13.78 5.24 -9.88
N VAL A 137 -13.24 4.96 -11.06
CA VAL A 137 -11.97 4.23 -11.23
C VAL A 137 -10.85 5.23 -11.50
N MET A 138 -9.69 5.00 -10.86
CA MET A 138 -8.50 5.78 -11.19
C MET A 138 -7.92 5.31 -12.53
N GLN A 139 -8.09 6.15 -13.55
CA GLN A 139 -7.73 5.85 -14.93
C GLN A 139 -6.22 5.63 -15.11
N ASP A 140 -5.84 4.70 -15.98
CA ASP A 140 -4.43 4.36 -16.20
C ASP A 140 -3.62 5.50 -16.84
N TRP A 141 -4.24 6.33 -17.70
CA TRP A 141 -3.56 7.50 -18.26
C TRP A 141 -3.18 8.52 -17.17
N LEU A 142 -4.01 8.68 -16.13
CA LEU A 142 -3.73 9.55 -15.00
C LEU A 142 -2.55 9.01 -14.17
N LYS A 143 -2.44 7.69 -14.02
CA LYS A 143 -1.27 7.05 -13.39
C LYS A 143 0.01 7.36 -14.16
N GLN A 144 -0.04 7.37 -15.49
CA GLN A 144 1.12 7.71 -16.33
C GLN A 144 1.54 9.18 -16.16
N ILE A 145 0.61 10.11 -15.96
CA ILE A 145 0.94 11.50 -15.66
C ILE A 145 1.76 11.63 -14.38
N PHE A 146 1.39 10.90 -13.32
CA PHE A 146 2.17 10.91 -12.08
C PHE A 146 3.57 10.33 -12.25
N VAL A 147 3.75 9.32 -13.09
CA VAL A 147 5.06 8.77 -13.43
C VAL A 147 5.87 9.79 -14.25
N GLY A 148 5.23 10.45 -15.23
CA GLY A 148 5.83 11.53 -16.00
C GLY A 148 6.28 12.70 -15.12
N GLN A 149 5.43 13.13 -14.19
CA GLN A 149 5.76 14.17 -13.20
C GLN A 149 6.94 13.76 -12.31
N ALA A 150 6.97 12.50 -11.85
CA ALA A 150 8.08 11.99 -11.05
C ALA A 150 9.39 12.01 -11.85
N ALA A 151 9.39 11.46 -13.07
CA ALA A 151 10.57 11.45 -13.95
C ALA A 151 11.05 12.86 -14.28
N LEU A 152 10.13 13.76 -14.63
CA LEU A 152 10.44 15.16 -14.91
C LEU A 152 11.06 15.86 -13.69
N SER A 153 10.51 15.63 -12.50
CA SER A 153 11.05 16.21 -11.26
C SER A 153 12.49 15.73 -10.97
N VAL A 154 12.80 14.46 -11.25
CA VAL A 154 14.17 13.92 -11.11
C VAL A 154 15.15 14.56 -12.09
N ILE A 155 14.71 14.83 -13.32
CA ILE A 155 15.52 15.50 -14.35
C ILE A 155 15.78 16.95 -13.97
N ILE A 156 14.74 17.69 -13.58
CA ILE A 156 14.84 19.09 -13.15
C ILE A 156 15.76 19.19 -11.92
N ALA A 157 15.58 18.30 -10.95
CA ALA A 157 16.46 18.17 -9.79
C ALA A 157 17.93 17.97 -10.18
N GLY A 158 18.20 17.08 -11.14
CA GLY A 158 19.54 16.87 -11.67
C GLY A 158 20.11 18.15 -12.28
N ALA A 159 19.36 18.83 -13.15
CA ALA A 159 19.78 20.09 -13.76
C ALA A 159 20.11 21.17 -12.70
N MET A 160 19.32 21.27 -11.64
CA MET A 160 19.57 22.18 -10.51
C MET A 160 20.88 21.83 -9.79
N VAL A 161 21.08 20.55 -9.47
CA VAL A 161 22.24 20.09 -8.67
C VAL A 161 23.56 20.19 -9.44
N TYR A 162 23.54 19.98 -10.76
CA TYR A 162 24.69 20.10 -11.65
C TYR A 162 24.98 21.53 -12.13
N ASP A 163 24.22 22.52 -11.66
CA ASP A 163 24.39 23.91 -12.12
C ASP A 163 24.17 24.05 -13.64
N ARG A 164 23.13 23.39 -14.16
CA ARG A 164 22.77 23.35 -15.60
C ARG A 164 21.34 23.83 -15.84
N VAL A 165 20.89 24.80 -15.07
CA VAL A 165 19.54 25.37 -15.24
C VAL A 165 19.56 26.34 -16.44
N PRO A 166 18.70 26.14 -17.45
CA PRO A 166 18.67 27.01 -18.61
C PRO A 166 18.33 28.45 -18.20
N GLY A 167 19.09 29.41 -18.71
CA GLY A 167 18.90 30.84 -18.43
C GLY A 167 19.71 31.39 -17.25
N PHE A 168 20.48 30.56 -16.54
CA PHE A 168 21.37 30.99 -15.46
C PHE A 168 22.80 30.50 -15.74
N GLU A 169 23.79 31.39 -15.55
CA GLU A 169 25.21 31.05 -15.70
C GLU A 169 25.73 30.26 -14.49
N HIS A 170 25.26 30.65 -13.29
CA HIS A 170 25.51 29.97 -12.03
C HIS A 170 24.24 29.94 -11.18
N VAL A 171 24.00 28.81 -10.55
CA VAL A 171 22.87 28.52 -9.69
C VAL A 171 23.34 28.57 -8.24
N ASP A 172 22.68 29.43 -7.45
CA ASP A 172 22.97 29.57 -6.04
C ASP A 172 22.88 28.24 -5.29
N LEU A 173 23.73 28.09 -4.27
CA LEU A 173 23.78 26.87 -3.45
C LEU A 173 22.41 26.49 -2.89
N SER A 174 21.57 27.46 -2.51
CA SER A 174 20.21 27.24 -2.02
C SER A 174 19.33 26.48 -3.03
N ILE A 175 19.44 26.82 -4.32
CA ILE A 175 18.69 26.15 -5.40
C ILE A 175 19.27 24.76 -5.65
N ARG A 176 20.60 24.60 -5.60
CA ARG A 176 21.24 23.28 -5.71
C ARG A 176 20.84 22.34 -4.57
N VAL A 177 20.74 22.87 -3.35
CA VAL A 177 20.22 22.16 -2.18
C VAL A 177 18.77 21.76 -2.39
N LEU A 178 17.92 22.68 -2.86
CA LEU A 178 16.54 22.37 -3.21
C LEU A 178 16.46 21.23 -4.23
N GLY A 179 17.40 21.15 -5.17
CA GLY A 179 17.44 20.10 -6.18
C GLY A 179 17.48 18.67 -5.61
N PHE A 180 18.28 18.39 -4.58
CA PHE A 180 18.24 17.04 -3.98
C PHE A 180 16.99 16.81 -3.11
N TRP A 181 16.38 17.87 -2.56
CA TRP A 181 15.10 17.78 -1.86
C TRP A 181 13.91 17.50 -2.80
N VAL A 182 14.00 17.89 -4.08
CA VAL A 182 12.93 17.67 -5.08
C VAL A 182 12.59 16.19 -5.26
N ILE A 183 13.55 15.27 -5.09
CA ILE A 183 13.27 13.82 -5.13
C ILE A 183 12.25 13.45 -4.05
N TRP A 184 12.45 13.92 -2.83
CA TRP A 184 11.54 13.63 -1.72
C TRP A 184 10.24 14.44 -1.77
N LEU A 185 10.29 15.70 -2.19
CA LEU A 185 9.12 16.59 -2.21
C LEU A 185 8.19 16.33 -3.40
N PHE A 186 8.71 15.89 -4.54
CA PHE A 186 7.92 15.77 -5.78
C PHE A 186 7.97 14.38 -6.39
N ALA A 187 9.15 13.74 -6.51
CA ALA A 187 9.23 12.45 -7.18
C ALA A 187 8.52 11.33 -6.37
N ILE A 188 8.85 11.19 -5.09
CA ILE A 188 8.26 10.14 -4.23
C ILE A 188 6.75 10.34 -4.03
N PRO A 189 6.24 11.56 -3.73
CA PRO A 189 4.80 11.79 -3.59
C PRO A 189 4.03 11.55 -4.90
N SER A 190 4.61 11.91 -6.05
CA SER A 190 4.00 11.62 -7.36
C SER A 190 3.88 10.11 -7.59
N LEU A 191 4.96 9.36 -7.33
CA LEU A 191 4.91 7.89 -7.42
C LEU A 191 3.94 7.27 -6.41
N ARG A 192 3.77 7.86 -5.23
CA ARG A 192 2.79 7.38 -4.24
C ARG A 192 1.34 7.71 -4.63
N ALA A 193 1.10 8.82 -5.34
CA ALA A 193 -0.22 9.24 -5.79
C ALA A 193 -0.85 8.29 -6.83
N ARG A 194 -0.04 7.52 -7.57
CA ARG A 194 -0.54 6.52 -8.54
C ARG A 194 -1.24 5.32 -7.92
N LYS A 195 -1.32 5.23 -6.58
CA LYS A 195 -1.79 4.06 -5.80
C LYS A 195 -1.29 2.74 -6.38
N PRO A 196 -0.01 2.38 -6.15
CA PRO A 196 0.55 1.16 -6.71
C PRO A 196 -0.26 -0.07 -6.33
N THR A 197 -0.64 -0.86 -7.33
CA THR A 197 -1.38 -2.12 -7.16
C THR A 197 -0.52 -3.19 -6.52
N ASN A 198 0.81 -3.15 -6.74
CA ASN A 198 1.74 -4.12 -6.17
C ASN A 198 2.09 -3.74 -4.71
N PRO A 199 1.83 -4.63 -3.73
CA PRO A 199 2.17 -4.37 -2.32
C PRO A 199 3.67 -4.19 -2.09
N ALA A 200 4.54 -4.84 -2.88
CA ALA A 200 5.99 -4.69 -2.80
C ALA A 200 6.45 -3.26 -3.14
N GLU A 201 5.85 -2.68 -4.19
CA GLU A 201 6.16 -1.33 -4.64
C GLU A 201 5.69 -0.28 -3.62
N LYS A 202 4.52 -0.51 -3.04
CA LYS A 202 3.99 0.34 -1.97
C LYS A 202 4.93 0.37 -0.76
N THR A 203 5.42 -0.79 -0.33
CA THR A 203 6.39 -0.89 0.77
C THR A 203 7.70 -0.19 0.40
N ALA A 204 8.19 -0.37 -0.83
CA ALA A 204 9.36 0.35 -1.33
C ALA A 204 9.21 1.87 -1.25
N LEU A 205 8.06 2.40 -1.69
CA LEU A 205 7.79 3.84 -1.66
C LEU A 205 7.67 4.38 -0.23
N ASN A 206 7.08 3.62 0.69
CA ASN A 206 7.01 4.00 2.11
C ASN A 206 8.40 4.06 2.75
N ILE A 207 9.27 3.09 2.44
CA ILE A 207 10.66 3.09 2.91
C ILE A 207 11.42 4.28 2.31
N ALA A 208 11.31 4.50 1.00
CA ALA A 208 11.96 5.63 0.32
C ALA A 208 11.51 6.98 0.90
N PHE A 209 10.22 7.13 1.23
CA PHE A 209 9.68 8.35 1.82
C PHE A 209 10.27 8.69 3.19
N VAL A 210 10.64 7.69 4.00
CA VAL A 210 11.28 7.90 5.31
C VAL A 210 12.80 7.99 5.19
N ALA A 211 13.40 7.16 4.35
CA ALA A 211 14.85 7.09 4.22
C ALA A 211 15.43 8.32 3.50
N SER A 212 14.75 8.86 2.48
CA SER A 212 15.24 10.01 1.71
C SER A 212 15.46 11.29 2.55
N PRO A 213 14.53 11.73 3.42
CA PRO A 213 14.76 12.91 4.26
C PRO A 213 15.83 12.65 5.32
N LEU A 214 15.93 11.42 5.84
CA LEU A 214 17.00 11.05 6.78
C LEU A 214 18.38 11.14 6.11
N VAL A 215 18.51 10.62 4.89
CA VAL A 215 19.74 10.75 4.10
C VAL A 215 20.02 12.23 3.78
N SER A 216 19.01 12.98 3.36
CA SER A 216 19.14 14.41 3.04
C SER A 216 19.54 15.27 4.24
N LEU A 217 19.22 14.86 5.46
CA LEU A 217 19.63 15.53 6.70
C LEU A 217 21.00 15.06 7.22
N ALA A 218 21.33 13.77 7.08
CA ALA A 218 22.55 13.20 7.62
C ALA A 218 23.77 13.37 6.70
N LEU A 219 23.59 13.23 5.38
CA LEU A 219 24.70 13.29 4.43
C LEU A 219 25.47 14.62 4.41
N PRO A 220 24.83 15.81 4.57
CA PRO A 220 25.55 17.09 4.62
C PRO A 220 26.68 17.15 5.67
N ALA A 221 26.59 16.33 6.72
CA ALA A 221 27.65 16.22 7.73
C ALA A 221 28.92 15.52 7.20
N ILE A 222 28.78 14.69 6.16
CA ILE A 222 29.86 13.90 5.57
C ILE A 222 30.32 14.52 4.24
N THR A 223 29.37 14.80 3.33
CA THR A 223 29.62 15.40 2.03
C THR A 223 28.82 16.69 1.89
N LYS A 224 29.51 17.79 1.60
CA LYS A 224 28.88 19.10 1.33
C LYS A 224 28.48 19.26 -0.14
N ASP A 225 28.76 18.26 -0.97
CA ASP A 225 28.47 18.29 -2.41
C ASP A 225 27.00 17.90 -2.69
N PRO A 226 26.18 18.80 -3.26
CA PRO A 226 24.79 18.51 -3.59
C PRO A 226 24.62 17.34 -4.57
N VAL A 227 25.58 17.12 -5.49
CA VAL A 227 25.52 16.03 -6.49
C VAL A 227 25.58 14.67 -5.82
N SER A 228 26.48 14.52 -4.86
CA SER A 228 26.60 13.31 -4.05
C SER A 228 25.30 13.01 -3.27
N ILE A 229 24.67 14.05 -2.69
CA ILE A 229 23.41 13.90 -1.92
C ILE A 229 22.24 13.52 -2.84
N TYR A 230 22.17 14.11 -4.03
CA TYR A 230 21.18 13.76 -5.05
C TYR A 230 21.27 12.28 -5.45
N TRP A 231 22.47 11.79 -5.76
CA TRP A 231 22.66 10.38 -6.10
C TRP A 231 22.41 9.44 -4.93
N ALA A 232 22.75 9.85 -3.70
CA ALA A 232 22.41 9.07 -2.51
C ALA A 232 20.89 8.92 -2.36
N ASN A 233 20.11 9.98 -2.57
CA ASN A 233 18.64 9.90 -2.57
C ASN A 233 18.10 9.00 -3.69
N LEU A 234 18.65 9.09 -4.90
CA LEU A 234 18.28 8.16 -5.98
C LEU A 234 18.62 6.71 -5.66
N ALA A 235 19.80 6.48 -5.06
CA ALA A 235 20.23 5.15 -4.63
C ALA A 235 19.33 4.60 -3.51
N VAL A 236 18.90 5.44 -2.57
CA VAL A 236 17.91 5.07 -1.55
C VAL A 236 16.57 4.69 -2.18
N CYS A 237 16.08 5.47 -3.13
CA CYS A 237 14.86 5.13 -3.86
C CYS A 237 15.01 3.78 -4.57
N ALA A 238 16.09 3.58 -5.35
CA ALA A 238 16.34 2.34 -6.06
C ALA A 238 16.51 1.14 -5.10
N ALA A 239 17.28 1.30 -4.02
CA ALA A 239 17.48 0.27 -3.01
C ALA A 239 16.18 -0.10 -2.30
N SER A 240 15.29 0.87 -2.06
CA SER A 240 13.97 0.62 -1.49
C SER A 240 13.11 -0.22 -2.44
N TYR A 241 13.19 0.04 -3.75
CA TYR A 241 12.54 -0.79 -4.77
C TYR A 241 13.10 -2.20 -4.79
N VAL A 242 14.43 -2.35 -4.85
CA VAL A 242 15.10 -3.66 -4.79
C VAL A 242 14.68 -4.42 -3.53
N TYR A 243 14.67 -3.76 -2.37
CA TYR A 243 14.23 -4.35 -1.11
C TYR A 243 12.76 -4.76 -1.13
N GLY A 244 11.86 -3.91 -1.62
CA GLY A 244 10.43 -4.20 -1.70
C GLY A 244 10.15 -5.43 -2.56
N PHE A 245 10.78 -5.53 -3.72
CA PHE A 245 10.64 -6.68 -4.62
C PHE A 245 11.34 -7.94 -4.11
N ALA A 246 12.51 -7.83 -3.48
CA ALA A 246 13.21 -8.96 -2.88
C ALA A 246 12.50 -9.52 -1.64
N SER A 247 11.81 -8.67 -0.89
CA SER A 247 11.01 -9.05 0.29
C SER A 247 9.60 -9.54 -0.05
N GLY A 248 9.25 -9.65 -1.33
CA GLY A 248 8.03 -10.32 -1.80
C GLY A 248 6.71 -9.70 -1.33
N GLY A 249 6.70 -8.44 -0.89
CA GLY A 249 5.57 -7.86 -0.19
C GLY A 249 5.39 -8.53 1.16
N GLN A 250 5.98 -7.93 2.21
CA GLN A 250 5.92 -8.45 3.59
C GLN A 250 4.52 -8.99 3.94
N SER A 251 4.47 -10.30 4.18
CA SER A 251 3.28 -10.97 4.70
C SER A 251 3.03 -10.49 6.14
N GLU A 252 1.78 -10.56 6.63
CA GLU A 252 1.44 -10.09 8.00
C GLU A 252 2.32 -10.69 9.12
N GLU A 253 2.91 -11.87 8.89
CA GLU A 253 3.85 -12.52 9.81
C GLU A 253 5.21 -11.81 9.94
N ASP A 254 5.70 -11.15 8.89
CA ASP A 254 6.98 -10.42 8.95
C ASP A 254 6.80 -8.98 9.44
N GLU A 255 5.62 -8.39 9.20
CA GLU A 255 5.14 -7.23 9.96
C GLU A 255 5.11 -7.55 11.46
N ALA A 256 4.73 -8.78 11.82
CA ALA A 256 4.66 -9.25 13.21
C ALA A 256 6.03 -9.46 13.90
N LYS A 257 7.16 -9.31 13.20
CA LYS A 257 8.52 -9.40 13.78
C LYS A 257 9.21 -8.05 13.97
N GLN A 258 8.71 -6.96 13.38
CA GLN A 258 9.35 -5.64 13.50
C GLN A 258 9.13 -5.01 14.88
N PRO A 259 10.03 -4.13 15.38
CA PRO A 259 9.78 -3.39 16.60
C PRO A 259 8.54 -2.49 16.48
N GLN A 260 7.78 -2.33 17.56
CA GLN A 260 6.44 -1.71 17.52
C GLN A 260 6.42 -0.28 16.98
N TRP A 261 7.47 0.50 17.23
CA TRP A 261 7.58 1.88 16.73
C TRP A 261 7.76 1.95 15.21
N VAL A 262 8.50 1.00 14.61
CA VAL A 262 8.67 0.90 13.15
C VAL A 262 7.35 0.50 12.49
N ARG A 263 6.62 -0.44 13.10
CA ARG A 263 5.27 -0.79 12.64
C ARG A 263 4.32 0.40 12.71
N PHE A 264 4.39 1.18 13.78
CA PHE A 264 3.56 2.38 13.92
C PHE A 264 3.89 3.39 12.82
N ILE A 265 5.16 3.63 12.52
CA ILE A 265 5.57 4.53 11.43
C ILE A 265 5.11 4.01 10.07
N PHE A 266 5.31 2.73 9.76
CA PHE A 266 4.86 2.16 8.50
C PHE A 266 3.34 2.11 8.38
N LYS A 267 2.61 1.84 9.46
CA LYS A 267 1.14 1.93 9.49
C LYS A 267 0.66 3.37 9.31
N ALA A 268 1.31 4.34 9.96
CA ALA A 268 1.04 5.75 9.75
C ALA A 268 1.45 6.23 8.34
N LEU A 269 2.35 5.54 7.65
CA LEU A 269 2.64 5.80 6.23
C LEU A 269 1.68 5.07 5.30
N ASP A 270 1.03 4.02 5.78
CA ASP A 270 -0.01 3.27 5.07
C ASP A 270 -1.43 3.85 5.27
N PHE A 271 -1.56 5.15 5.48
CA PHE A 271 -2.86 5.82 5.37
C PHE A 271 -3.31 5.86 3.91
N GLY A 272 -4.34 5.09 3.58
CA GLY A 272 -5.02 5.14 2.28
C GLY A 272 -5.29 3.79 1.60
N SER A 273 -4.70 2.69 2.08
CA SER A 273 -4.89 1.34 1.51
C SER A 273 -6.16 0.61 1.95
N GLY A 274 -7.03 1.25 2.74
CA GLY A 274 -8.31 0.67 3.15
C GLY A 274 -8.21 -0.42 4.23
N ARG A 275 -7.03 -0.82 4.71
CA ARG A 275 -6.87 -1.77 5.83
C ARG A 275 -7.57 -1.30 7.12
N GLU A 276 -7.66 0.01 7.33
CA GLU A 276 -8.32 0.60 8.52
C GLU A 276 -9.85 0.78 8.38
N ARG A 277 -10.45 0.44 7.22
CA ARG A 277 -11.88 0.71 6.94
C ARG A 277 -12.81 -0.50 7.03
N GLY A 278 -12.40 -1.57 7.69
CA GLY A 278 -13.35 -2.58 8.19
C GLY A 278 -13.19 -4.01 7.69
N ALA A 279 -12.06 -4.40 7.10
CA ALA A 279 -11.69 -5.82 7.05
C ALA A 279 -10.98 -6.18 8.36
N ARG A 280 -11.74 -6.23 9.47
CA ARG A 280 -11.26 -6.97 10.65
C ARG A 280 -11.33 -8.46 10.26
N LYS A 281 -10.18 -9.10 10.17
CA LYS A 281 -10.09 -10.55 10.43
C LYS A 281 -10.41 -10.80 11.89
#